data_AF-A0A519PLP7-F1
#
_entry.id   AF-A0A519PLP7-F1
#
_cell.length_a   1.000
_cell.length_b   1.000
_cell.length_c   1.000
_cell.angle_alpha   90.00
_cell.angle_beta   90.00
_cell.angle_gamma   90.00
#
_symmetry.space_group_name_H-M   'P 1'
#
loop_
_entity.id
_entity.type
_entity.pdbx_description
1 polymer ?
#
loop_
_entity_poly.entity_id
_entity_poly.type
_entity_poly.pdbx_seq_one_letter_code
_entity_poly.pdbx_strand_id
1 'polypeptide(L)'
;MTDTAKKGWFSRLTDGLSRSSRQMTDQVVSAFVKEPLSEAALEGLEEHLLESDLGPAATDRIVARFRDLRFGAGANEREVKEALAEAVTAELIGHQAT
;
A
#
# COMPACT_ATOMS: atom_id res chain seq x y z
N MET A 1 -4.74 35.36 20.24
CA MET A 1 -5.56 34.27 19.66
C MET A 1 -5.21 34.20 18.18
N THR A 2 -4.60 33.19 17.58
CA THR A 2 -4.20 31.82 17.96
C THR A 2 -2.86 31.57 17.26
N ASP A 3 -1.82 31.18 18.00
CA ASP A 3 -0.53 30.78 17.44
C ASP A 3 -0.73 29.38 16.84
N THR A 4 -0.86 29.31 15.51
CA THR A 4 -0.99 28.03 14.81
C THR A 4 0.36 27.33 14.91
N ALA A 5 0.51 26.46 15.91
CA ALA A 5 1.72 25.65 16.10
C ALA A 5 2.15 25.07 14.74
N LYS A 6 3.36 25.45 14.27
CA LYS A 6 3.87 25.01 12.98
C LYS A 6 3.80 23.48 12.92
N LYS A 7 2.98 22.94 12.01
CA LYS A 7 2.89 21.50 11.77
C LYS A 7 4.30 20.92 11.62
N GLY A 8 4.59 19.85 12.36
CA GLY A 8 5.87 19.16 12.30
C GLY A 8 6.17 18.66 10.88
N TRP A 9 7.46 18.47 10.56
CA TRP A 9 7.91 18.04 9.22
C TRP A 9 7.19 16.78 8.72
N PHE A 10 7.03 15.78 9.60
CA PHE A 10 6.33 14.53 9.26
C PHE A 10 4.85 14.76 8.92
N SER A 11 4.14 15.58 9.71
CA SER A 11 2.74 15.93 9.43
C SER A 11 2.59 16.62 8.07
N ARG A 12 3.53 17.48 7.68
CA ARG A 12 3.51 18.13 6.36
C ARG A 12 3.73 17.13 5.23
N LEU A 13 4.59 16.13 5.42
CA LEU A 13 4.83 15.06 4.45
C LEU A 13 3.59 14.17 4.30
N THR A 14 3.02 13.70 5.41
CA THR A 14 1.80 12.87 5.39
C THR A 14 0.63 13.62 4.74
N ASP A 15 0.44 14.90 5.06
CA ASP A 15 -0.60 15.73 4.45
C ASP A 15 -0.41 15.83 2.93
N GLY A 16 0.82 16.08 2.47
CA GLY A 16 1.16 16.18 1.05
C GLY A 16 0.97 14.89 0.27
N LEU A 17 1.24 13.74 0.88
CA LEU A 17 1.08 12.42 0.26
C LEU A 17 -0.34 11.84 0.38
N SER A 18 -1.20 12.47 1.18
CA SER A 18 -2.48 11.89 1.59
C SER A 18 -3.45 11.59 0.46
N ARG A 19 -3.31 12.23 -0.71
CA ARG A 19 -4.13 11.93 -1.90
C ARG A 19 -3.68 10.62 -2.55
N SER A 20 -2.39 10.51 -2.88
CA SER A 20 -1.84 9.34 -3.54
C SER A 20 -1.91 8.10 -2.66
N SER A 21 -1.59 8.24 -1.37
CA SER A 21 -1.67 7.11 -0.43
C SER A 21 -3.10 6.57 -0.29
N ARG A 22 -4.12 7.43 -0.30
CA ARG A 22 -5.53 7.02 -0.27
C ARG A 22 -5.92 6.31 -1.57
N GLN A 23 -5.61 6.89 -2.72
CA GLN A 23 -5.95 6.28 -4.02
C GLN A 23 -5.36 4.88 -4.15
N MET A 24 -4.07 4.71 -3.85
CA MET A 24 -3.41 3.41 -3.87
C MET A 24 -4.09 2.43 -2.90
N THR A 25 -4.37 2.88 -1.66
CA THR A 25 -5.05 2.03 -0.67
C THR A 25 -6.43 1.58 -1.15
N ASP A 26 -7.23 2.49 -1.69
CA ASP A 26 -8.60 2.21 -2.13
C ASP A 26 -8.61 1.21 -3.31
N GLN A 27 -7.67 1.34 -4.25
CA GLN A 27 -7.51 0.40 -5.36
C GLN A 27 -7.20 -1.01 -4.85
N VAL A 28 -6.19 -1.15 -3.97
CA VAL A 28 -5.79 -2.44 -3.39
C VAL A 28 -6.93 -3.05 -2.59
N VAL A 29 -7.59 -2.28 -1.71
CA VAL A 29 -8.76 -2.75 -0.95
C VAL A 29 -9.86 -3.25 -1.88
N SER A 30 -10.14 -2.53 -2.98
CA SER A 30 -11.20 -2.93 -3.90
C SER A 30 -10.93 -4.28 -4.59
N ALA A 31 -9.65 -4.60 -4.83
CA ALA A 31 -9.22 -5.85 -5.47
C ALA A 31 -9.35 -7.06 -4.53
N PHE A 32 -9.06 -6.91 -3.23
CA PHE A 32 -8.97 -8.05 -2.30
C PHE A 32 -10.15 -8.22 -1.33
N VAL A 33 -11.04 -7.23 -1.22
CA VAL A 33 -12.26 -7.37 -0.38
C VAL A 33 -13.37 -8.11 -1.12
N LYS A 34 -13.44 -7.99 -2.45
CA LYS A 34 -14.55 -8.55 -3.25
C LYS A 34 -14.30 -9.99 -3.71
N GLU A 35 -13.04 -10.35 -3.92
CA GLU A 35 -12.65 -11.65 -4.43
C GLU A 35 -11.58 -12.25 -3.52
N PRO A 36 -11.56 -13.60 -3.34
CA PRO A 36 -10.46 -14.27 -2.67
C PRO A 36 -9.13 -13.95 -3.36
N LEU A 37 -8.02 -14.13 -2.63
CA LEU A 37 -6.69 -13.97 -3.18
C LEU A 37 -6.46 -14.98 -4.32
N SER A 38 -6.75 -14.52 -5.54
CA SER A 38 -6.67 -15.26 -6.79
C SER A 38 -5.52 -14.71 -7.63
N GLU A 39 -5.02 -15.50 -8.58
CA GLU A 39 -3.98 -15.01 -9.49
C GLU A 39 -4.45 -13.79 -10.31
N ALA A 40 -5.74 -13.71 -10.66
CA ALA A 40 -6.28 -12.54 -11.36
C ALA A 40 -6.28 -11.28 -10.49
N ALA A 41 -6.59 -11.40 -9.19
CA ALA A 41 -6.53 -10.28 -8.26
C ALA A 41 -5.07 -9.81 -8.03
N LEU A 42 -4.11 -10.74 -8.02
CA LEU A 42 -2.68 -10.42 -7.92
C LEU A 42 -2.16 -9.72 -9.19
N GLU A 43 -2.59 -10.14 -10.37
CA GLU A 43 -2.22 -9.50 -11.65
C GLU A 43 -2.78 -8.07 -11.72
N GLY A 44 -4.02 -7.85 -11.30
CA GLY A 44 -4.60 -6.49 -11.21
C GLY A 44 -3.90 -5.61 -10.17
N LEU A 45 -3.47 -6.18 -9.04
CA LEU A 45 -2.63 -5.46 -8.07
C LEU A 45 -1.30 -5.04 -8.72
N GLU A 46 -0.64 -5.95 -9.43
CA GLU A 46 0.64 -5.70 -10.12
C GLU A 46 0.54 -4.52 -11.08
N GLU A 47 -0.49 -4.52 -11.95
CA GLU A 47 -0.75 -3.46 -12.91
C GLU A 47 -0.89 -2.09 -12.21
N HIS A 48 -1.70 -2.01 -11.16
CA HIS A 48 -1.89 -0.76 -10.41
C HIS A 48 -0.61 -0.26 -9.71
N LEU A 49 0.21 -1.17 -9.19
CA LEU A 49 1.46 -0.80 -8.55
C LEU A 49 2.48 -0.27 -9.58
N LEU A 50 2.54 -0.87 -10.78
CA LEU A 50 3.38 -0.38 -11.88
C LEU A 50 2.97 1.03 -12.33
N GLU A 51 1.67 1.31 -12.42
CA GLU A 51 1.12 2.63 -12.76
C GLU A 51 1.43 3.71 -11.70
N SER A 52 1.70 3.30 -10.46
CA SER A 52 1.91 4.19 -9.31
C SER A 52 3.36 4.67 -9.15
N ASP A 53 4.19 4.55 -10.19
CA ASP A 53 5.62 4.92 -10.19
C ASP A 53 6.46 4.17 -9.11
N LEU A 54 6.03 3.00 -8.64
CA LEU A 54 6.81 2.16 -7.71
C LEU A 54 7.98 1.43 -8.40
N GLY A 55 7.83 1.16 -9.69
CA GLY A 55 8.79 0.44 -10.52
C GLY A 55 8.73 -1.09 -10.34
N PRO A 56 9.23 -1.86 -11.33
CA PRO A 56 8.99 -3.31 -11.42
C PRO A 56 9.51 -4.09 -10.22
N ALA A 57 10.72 -3.78 -9.75
CA ALA A 57 11.34 -4.55 -8.67
C ALA A 57 10.61 -4.41 -7.33
N ALA A 58 10.05 -3.24 -7.03
CA ALA A 58 9.25 -3.04 -5.81
C ALA A 58 7.88 -3.68 -5.95
N THR A 59 7.26 -3.54 -7.12
CA THR A 59 5.99 -4.20 -7.44
C THR A 59 6.09 -5.73 -7.26
N ASP A 60 7.10 -6.37 -7.87
CA ASP A 60 7.30 -7.83 -7.78
C ASP A 60 7.36 -8.32 -6.34
N ARG A 61 8.10 -7.60 -5.48
CA ARG A 61 8.26 -7.95 -4.07
C ARG A 61 6.97 -7.76 -3.27
N ILE A 62 6.22 -6.70 -3.54
CA ILE A 62 4.91 -6.46 -2.91
C ILE A 62 3.92 -7.55 -3.34
N VAL A 63 3.83 -7.87 -4.63
CA VAL A 63 2.93 -8.92 -5.15
C VAL A 63 3.30 -10.29 -4.58
N ALA A 64 4.59 -10.62 -4.49
CA ALA A 64 5.06 -11.86 -3.88
C ALA A 64 4.63 -11.97 -2.40
N ARG A 65 4.74 -10.88 -1.62
CA ARG A 65 4.24 -10.85 -0.24
C ARG A 65 2.74 -11.08 -0.18
N PHE A 66 1.97 -10.45 -1.05
CA PHE A 66 0.52 -10.65 -1.12
C PHE A 66 0.16 -12.10 -1.48
N ARG A 67 0.91 -12.74 -2.38
CA ARG A 67 0.71 -14.16 -2.75
C ARG A 67 0.85 -15.11 -1.55
N ASP A 68 1.76 -14.79 -0.63
CA ASP A 68 1.99 -15.58 0.59
C ASP A 68 0.91 -15.35 1.66
N LEU A 69 0.17 -14.24 1.58
CA LEU A 69 -0.93 -13.97 2.50
C LEU A 69 -2.11 -14.90 2.22
N ARG A 70 -2.56 -15.56 3.27
CA ARG A 70 -3.84 -16.28 3.28
C ARG A 70 -4.89 -15.35 3.86
N PHE A 71 -5.48 -14.51 3.00
CA PHE A 71 -6.74 -13.89 3.38
C PHE A 71 -7.79 -15.01 3.53
N GLY A 72 -8.60 -14.95 4.58
CA GLY A 72 -9.71 -15.89 4.76
C GLY A 72 -10.73 -15.79 3.62
N ALA A 73 -11.87 -16.47 3.75
CA ALA A 73 -12.98 -16.31 2.80
C ALA A 73 -13.50 -14.86 2.86
N GLY A 74 -12.92 -13.99 2.03
CA GLY A 74 -13.08 -12.53 2.07
C GLY A 74 -12.12 -11.89 3.08
N ALA A 75 -11.10 -11.18 2.58
CA ALA A 75 -10.28 -10.32 3.43
C ALA A 75 -11.14 -9.17 3.97
N ASN A 76 -11.05 -8.86 5.26
CA ASN A 76 -11.64 -7.59 5.70
C ASN A 76 -10.74 -6.42 5.24
N GLU A 77 -11.35 -5.26 5.01
CA GLU A 77 -10.63 -4.07 4.52
C GLU A 77 -9.43 -3.69 5.40
N ARG A 78 -9.52 -3.90 6.72
CA ARG A 78 -8.43 -3.61 7.64
C ARG A 78 -7.24 -4.54 7.42
N GLU A 79 -7.45 -5.84 7.25
CA GLU A 79 -6.40 -6.82 6.95
C GLU A 79 -5.67 -6.48 5.66
N VAL A 80 -6.40 -6.08 4.61
CA VAL A 80 -5.78 -5.68 3.34
C VAL A 80 -4.92 -4.42 3.52
N LYS A 81 -5.40 -3.43 4.29
CA LYS A 81 -4.65 -2.21 4.59
C LYS A 81 -3.39 -2.48 5.42
N GLU A 82 -3.50 -3.35 6.42
CA GLU A 82 -2.37 -3.77 7.26
C GLU A 82 -1.32 -4.51 6.42
N ALA A 83 -1.75 -5.46 5.58
CA ALA A 83 -0.90 -6.18 4.64
C ALA A 83 -0.16 -5.23 3.68
N LEU A 84 -0.87 -4.26 3.10
CA LEU A 84 -0.26 -3.26 2.22
C LEU A 84 0.77 -2.41 2.96
N ALA A 85 0.44 -1.94 4.16
CA ALA A 85 1.34 -1.14 4.99
C ALA A 85 2.61 -1.90 5.36
N GLU A 86 2.49 -3.18 5.72
CA GLU A 86 3.63 -4.06 6.01
C GLU A 86 4.50 -4.27 4.78
N ALA A 87 3.90 -4.53 3.61
CA ALA A 87 4.64 -4.71 2.37
C ALA A 87 5.42 -3.44 2.00
N VAL A 88 4.77 -2.28 1.98
CA VAL A 88 5.42 -1.00 1.68
C VAL A 88 6.49 -0.65 2.72
N THR A 89 6.25 -0.92 4.00
CA THR A 89 7.24 -0.66 5.06
C THR A 89 8.49 -1.50 4.84
N ALA A 90 8.33 -2.78 4.50
CA ALA A 90 9.47 -3.65 4.24
C ALA A 90 10.29 -3.22 3.02
N GLU A 91 9.62 -2.74 1.96
CA GLU A 91 10.29 -2.14 0.80
C GLU A 91 11.12 -0.92 1.17
N LEU A 92 10.58 -0.04 2.02
CA LEU A 92 11.26 1.19 2.43
C LEU A 92 12.46 0.93 3.36
N ILE A 93 12.42 -0.11 4.20
CA ILE A 93 13.52 -0.46 5.11
C ILE A 93 14.81 -0.78 4.32
N GLY A 94 14.68 -1.43 3.15
CA GLY A 94 15.82 -1.73 2.27
C GLY A 94 16.50 -0.50 1.66
N HIS A 95 15.93 0.69 1.83
CA HIS A 95 16.43 1.97 1.30
C HIS A 95 16.74 2.99 2.41
N GLN A 96 16.62 2.60 3.69
CA GLN A 96 17.07 3.42 4.82
C GLN A 96 18.59 3.35 4.94
N ALA A 97 19.27 4.25 4.20
CA ALA A 97 20.70 4.58 4.31
C ALA A 97 21.68 3.39 4.34
N THR A 98 22.16 3.03 3.15
CA THR A 98 23.62 2.91 2.92
C THR A 98 24.21 4.28 2.64
#